data_AF-A0A932K479-F1
#
_entry.id   AF-A0A932K479-F1
#
_cell.length_a   1.000
_cell.length_b   1.000
_cell.length_c   1.000
_cell.angle_alpha   90.00
_cell.angle_beta   90.00
_cell.angle_gamma   90.00
#
_symmetry.space_group_name_H-M   'P 1'
#
loop_
_entity.id
_entity.type
_entity.pdbx_description
1 polymer ?
#
loop_
_entity_poly.entity_id
_entity_poly.type
_entity_poly.pdbx_seq_one_letter_code
_entity_poly.pdbx_strand_id
1 'polypeptide(L)'
;MDWKHLLAYITGTVDQELLLRNEYLVTENRILRHQIKGRVRLTDGARKALADIGYKLGKQALQEVATIVTPDTILAWHRRLVAQKCDGSTKRKAPGRPPIDPELEALVVRMAQENRSWGYDRIGGALANLGYTISDQTVGNILKRHGIPPAPERRKTVTWREFIHIH
;
A
#
# COMPACT_ATOMS: atom_id res chain seq x y z
N MET A 1 -26.14 -37.70 -41.01
CA MET A 1 -26.49 -36.71 -39.98
C MET A 1 -25.27 -35.83 -39.75
N ASP A 2 -25.35 -34.55 -40.11
CA ASP A 2 -24.23 -33.62 -40.01
C ASP A 2 -24.13 -33.09 -38.57
N TRP A 3 -23.01 -33.35 -37.91
CA TRP A 3 -22.75 -33.04 -36.51
C TRP A 3 -22.94 -31.55 -36.17
N LYS A 4 -22.78 -30.66 -37.18
CA LYS A 4 -23.03 -29.22 -37.05
C LYS A 4 -24.50 -28.91 -36.77
N HIS A 5 -25.43 -29.65 -37.37
CA HIS A 5 -26.87 -29.45 -37.18
C HIS A 5 -27.32 -29.95 -35.80
N LEU A 6 -26.74 -31.05 -35.32
CA LEU A 6 -26.97 -31.53 -33.96
C LEU A 6 -26.43 -30.55 -32.91
N LEU A 7 -25.23 -30.00 -33.12
CA LEU A 7 -24.70 -28.95 -32.25
C LEU A 7 -25.58 -27.70 -32.26
N ALA A 8 -25.99 -27.21 -33.43
CA ALA A 8 -26.86 -26.02 -33.54
C ALA A 8 -28.20 -26.23 -32.83
N TYR A 9 -28.79 -27.44 -32.95
CA TYR A 9 -30.03 -27.80 -32.26
C TYR A 9 -29.84 -27.86 -30.74
N ILE A 10 -28.76 -28.50 -30.26
CA ILE A 10 -28.46 -28.59 -28.82
C ILE A 10 -28.16 -27.20 -28.25
N THR A 11 -27.35 -26.38 -28.93
CA THR A 11 -27.07 -25.02 -28.46
C THR A 11 -28.30 -24.15 -28.52
N GLY A 12 -29.13 -24.26 -29.56
CA GLY A 12 -30.37 -23.48 -29.70
C GLY A 12 -31.43 -23.85 -28.67
N THR A 13 -31.56 -25.15 -28.35
CA THR A 13 -32.51 -25.60 -27.31
C THR A 13 -32.07 -25.17 -25.91
N VAL A 14 -30.78 -25.28 -25.59
CA VAL A 14 -30.23 -24.78 -24.31
C VAL A 14 -30.37 -23.27 -24.21
N ASP A 15 -30.10 -22.53 -25.29
CA ASP A 15 -30.22 -21.06 -25.30
C ASP A 15 -31.67 -20.62 -25.08
N GLN A 16 -32.64 -21.31 -25.68
CA GLN A 16 -34.06 -21.01 -25.50
C GLN A 16 -34.55 -21.30 -24.07
N GLU A 17 -34.08 -22.38 -23.45
CA GLU A 17 -34.39 -22.64 -22.04
C GLU A 17 -33.78 -21.58 -21.11
N LEU A 18 -32.54 -21.16 -21.38
CA LEU A 18 -31.88 -20.08 -20.63
C LEU A 18 -32.62 -18.74 -20.78
N LEU A 19 -33.11 -18.42 -21.99
CA LEU A 19 -33.92 -17.23 -22.24
C LEU A 19 -35.22 -17.24 -21.44
N LEU A 20 -35.96 -18.36 -21.45
CA LEU A 20 -37.21 -18.51 -20.68
C LEU A 20 -36.97 -18.37 -19.17
N ARG A 21 -35.89 -18.98 -18.65
CA ARG A 21 -35.51 -18.83 -17.24
C ARG A 21 -35.16 -17.38 -16.91
N ASN A 22 -34.46 -16.67 -17.81
CA ASN A 22 -34.14 -15.27 -17.61
C ASN A 22 -35.39 -14.38 -17.60
N GLU A 23 -36.31 -14.61 -18.55
CA GLU A 23 -37.59 -13.88 -18.64
C GLU A 23 -38.45 -14.07 -17.37
N TYR A 24 -38.54 -15.30 -16.88
CA TYR A 24 -39.19 -15.59 -15.60
C TYR A 24 -38.55 -14.82 -14.44
N LEU A 25 -37.23 -14.90 -14.29
CA LEU A 25 -36.50 -14.22 -13.21
C LEU A 25 -36.60 -12.70 -13.29
N VAL A 26 -36.60 -12.12 -14.49
CA VAL A 26 -36.81 -10.69 -14.70
C VAL A 26 -38.22 -10.27 -14.28
N THR A 27 -39.22 -11.08 -14.62
CA THR A 27 -40.62 -10.86 -14.23
C THR A 27 -40.80 -10.94 -12.72
N GLU A 28 -40.26 -11.98 -12.08
CA GLU A 28 -40.27 -12.13 -10.63
C GLU A 28 -39.57 -10.95 -9.93
N ASN A 29 -38.37 -10.57 -10.39
CA ASN A 29 -37.67 -9.39 -9.88
C ASN A 29 -38.49 -8.11 -10.03
N ARG A 30 -39.21 -7.93 -11.15
CA ARG A 30 -40.08 -6.78 -11.36
C ARG A 30 -41.22 -6.75 -10.33
N ILE A 31 -41.84 -7.89 -10.04
CA ILE A 31 -42.91 -8.02 -9.03
C ILE A 31 -42.34 -7.69 -7.64
N LEU A 32 -41.23 -8.32 -7.25
CA LEU A 32 -40.58 -8.10 -5.95
C LEU A 32 -40.20 -6.63 -5.78
N ARG A 33 -39.66 -5.98 -6.82
CA ARG A 33 -39.30 -4.56 -6.77
C ARG A 33 -40.51 -3.65 -6.57
N HIS A 34 -41.67 -3.96 -7.14
CA HIS A 34 -42.90 -3.19 -6.90
C HIS A 34 -43.39 -3.30 -5.45
N GLN A 35 -43.05 -4.38 -4.76
CA GLN A 35 -43.42 -4.57 -3.35
C GLN A 35 -42.52 -3.79 -2.38
N ILE A 36 -41.31 -3.41 -2.80
CA ILE A 36 -40.37 -2.66 -1.96
C ILE A 36 -40.82 -1.19 -1.85
N LYS A 37 -41.18 -0.78 -0.63
CA LYS A 37 -41.51 0.62 -0.33
C LYS A 37 -40.24 1.38 0.09
N GLY A 38 -39.77 2.29 -0.77
CA GLY A 38 -38.64 3.18 -0.48
C GLY A 38 -37.29 2.70 -1.01
N ARG A 39 -36.20 3.26 -0.46
CA ARG A 39 -34.84 3.06 -0.98
C ARG A 39 -34.22 1.75 -0.48
N VAL A 40 -33.77 0.90 -1.41
CA VAL A 40 -33.06 -0.35 -1.09
C VAL A 40 -31.68 -0.03 -0.49
N ARG A 41 -31.42 -0.51 0.72
CA ARG A 41 -30.08 -0.47 1.35
C ARG A 41 -29.36 -1.78 1.10
N LEU A 42 -28.35 -1.76 0.24
CA LEU A 42 -27.52 -2.94 -0.06
C LEU A 42 -26.46 -3.14 1.03
N THR A 43 -26.33 -4.38 1.49
CA THR A 43 -25.22 -4.86 2.33
C THR A 43 -23.92 -4.88 1.52
N ASP A 44 -22.77 -4.84 2.19
CA ASP A 44 -21.48 -4.84 1.49
C ASP A 44 -21.23 -6.15 0.72
N GLY A 45 -21.74 -7.28 1.21
CA GLY A 45 -21.73 -8.55 0.47
C GLY A 45 -22.50 -8.47 -0.85
N ALA A 46 -23.70 -7.87 -0.84
CA ALA A 46 -24.50 -7.67 -2.05
C ALA A 46 -23.82 -6.70 -3.03
N ARG A 47 -23.19 -5.63 -2.53
CA ARG A 47 -22.40 -4.70 -3.36
C ARG A 47 -21.23 -5.42 -4.03
N LYS A 48 -20.53 -6.30 -3.30
CA LYS A 48 -19.42 -7.09 -3.83
C LYS A 48 -19.87 -8.09 -4.90
N ALA A 49 -20.98 -8.78 -4.69
CA ALA A 49 -21.56 -9.70 -5.68
C ALA A 49 -21.96 -8.96 -6.97
N LEU A 50 -22.66 -7.83 -6.85
CA LEU A 50 -23.02 -6.98 -7.99
C LEU A 50 -21.78 -6.44 -8.72
N ALA A 51 -20.74 -6.05 -7.97
CA ALA A 51 -19.50 -5.55 -8.55
C ALA A 51 -18.74 -6.62 -9.36
N ASP A 52 -18.65 -7.86 -8.85
CA ASP A 52 -17.96 -8.96 -9.54
C ASP A 52 -18.69 -9.38 -10.83
N ILE A 53 -20.01 -9.58 -10.75
CA ILE A 53 -20.82 -9.97 -11.92
C ILE A 53 -20.92 -8.80 -12.90
N GLY A 54 -21.17 -7.59 -12.40
CA GLY A 54 -21.32 -6.39 -13.24
C GLY A 54 -20.05 -6.04 -14.00
N TYR A 55 -18.87 -6.29 -13.42
CA TYR A 55 -17.61 -6.12 -14.15
C TYR A 55 -17.49 -7.10 -15.33
N LYS A 56 -17.87 -8.38 -15.14
CA LYS A 56 -17.85 -9.40 -16.21
C LYS A 56 -18.86 -9.10 -17.31
N LEU A 57 -20.03 -8.55 -16.94
CA LEU A 57 -21.09 -8.18 -17.87
C LEU A 57 -20.72 -6.96 -18.73
N GLY A 58 -19.94 -6.03 -18.18
CA GLY A 58 -19.48 -4.83 -18.89
C GLY A 58 -20.49 -3.68 -18.85
N LYS A 59 -20.01 -2.46 -19.16
CA LYS A 59 -20.78 -1.22 -18.96
C LYS A 59 -22.02 -1.12 -19.85
N GLN A 60 -21.95 -1.55 -21.11
CA GLN A 60 -23.05 -1.45 -22.06
C GLN A 60 -24.23 -2.33 -21.64
N ALA A 61 -23.98 -3.62 -21.42
CA ALA A 61 -25.03 -4.53 -20.94
C ALA A 61 -25.56 -4.12 -19.55
N LEU A 62 -24.72 -3.57 -18.67
CA LEU A 62 -25.19 -3.00 -17.41
C LEU A 62 -26.16 -1.82 -17.60
N GLN A 63 -26.02 -1.00 -18.63
CA GLN A 63 -26.98 0.10 -18.88
C GLN A 63 -28.39 -0.42 -19.18
N GLU A 64 -28.49 -1.62 -19.74
CA GLU A 64 -29.76 -2.25 -20.09
C GLU A 64 -30.41 -2.93 -18.88
N VAL A 65 -29.61 -3.59 -18.03
CA VAL A 65 -30.14 -4.44 -16.94
C VAL A 65 -30.03 -3.83 -15.53
N ALA A 66 -29.13 -2.87 -15.31
CA ALA A 66 -28.89 -2.33 -13.97
C ALA A 66 -30.00 -1.36 -13.56
N THR A 67 -30.74 -1.73 -12.52
CA THR A 67 -31.96 -1.00 -12.15
C THR A 67 -31.98 -0.50 -10.70
N ILE A 68 -31.18 -1.10 -9.81
CA ILE A 68 -31.09 -0.71 -8.39
C ILE A 68 -30.00 0.36 -8.17
N VAL A 69 -28.91 0.27 -8.93
CA VAL A 69 -27.69 1.08 -8.79
C VAL A 69 -27.19 1.44 -10.18
N THR A 70 -26.61 2.62 -10.34
CA THR A 70 -26.08 3.03 -11.65
C THR A 70 -24.87 2.16 -12.05
N PRO A 71 -24.72 1.82 -13.35
CA PRO A 71 -23.59 1.05 -13.83
C PRO A 71 -22.23 1.59 -13.36
N ASP A 72 -22.05 2.92 -13.40
CA ASP A 72 -20.82 3.57 -12.97
C ASP A 72 -20.51 3.35 -11.48
N THR A 73 -21.54 3.26 -10.64
CA THR A 73 -21.37 2.98 -9.20
C THR A 73 -20.98 1.52 -8.97
N ILE A 74 -21.59 0.57 -9.69
CA ILE A 74 -21.23 -0.85 -9.62
C ILE A 74 -19.77 -1.04 -10.02
N LEU A 75 -19.34 -0.42 -11.13
CA LEU A 75 -17.95 -0.47 -11.59
C LEU A 75 -17.00 0.26 -10.64
N ALA A 76 -17.44 1.33 -9.98
CA ALA A 76 -16.67 2.01 -8.95
C ALA A 76 -16.43 1.11 -7.72
N TRP A 77 -17.43 0.31 -7.31
CA TRP A 77 -17.23 -0.69 -6.25
C TRP A 77 -16.21 -1.74 -6.65
N HIS A 78 -16.27 -2.24 -7.89
CA HIS A 78 -15.26 -3.19 -8.38
C HIS A 78 -13.85 -2.60 -8.32
N ARG A 79 -13.65 -1.36 -8.80
CA ARG A 79 -12.35 -0.68 -8.71
C ARG A 79 -11.85 -0.53 -7.27
N ARG A 80 -12.74 -0.23 -6.32
CA ARG A 80 -12.38 -0.15 -4.89
C ARG A 80 -11.93 -1.51 -4.35
N LEU A 81 -12.62 -2.59 -4.70
CA LEU A 81 -12.24 -3.94 -4.29
C LEU A 81 -10.89 -4.36 -4.86
N VAL A 82 -10.61 -4.02 -6.13
CA VAL A 82 -9.29 -4.25 -6.74
C VAL A 82 -8.21 -3.44 -6.03
N ALA A 83 -8.47 -2.15 -5.75
CA ALA A 83 -7.51 -1.30 -5.03
C ALA A 83 -7.22 -1.82 -3.62
N GLN A 84 -8.24 -2.30 -2.91
CA GLN A 84 -8.08 -2.95 -1.60
C GLN A 84 -7.29 -4.25 -1.70
N LYS A 85 -7.53 -5.10 -2.70
CA LYS A 85 -6.73 -6.32 -2.90
C LYS A 85 -5.26 -6.00 -3.18
N CYS A 86 -5.01 -4.89 -3.88
CA CYS A 86 -3.69 -4.41 -4.25
C CYS A 86 -3.12 -3.39 -3.24
N ASP A 87 -3.64 -3.34 -2.00
CA ASP A 87 -3.18 -2.41 -0.98
C ASP A 87 -1.81 -2.83 -0.41
N GLY A 88 -0.75 -2.58 -1.17
CA GLY A 88 0.62 -2.82 -0.73
C GLY A 88 1.06 -1.97 0.47
N SER A 89 0.19 -1.17 1.08
CA SER A 89 0.46 -0.25 2.20
C SER A 89 1.06 -0.98 3.41
N THR A 90 0.53 -2.14 3.77
CA THR A 90 1.03 -2.97 4.88
C THR A 90 2.42 -3.55 4.61
N LYS A 91 2.78 -3.72 3.34
CA LYS A 91 4.08 -4.27 2.90
C LYS A 91 5.08 -3.19 2.49
N ARG A 92 4.72 -1.90 2.55
CA ARG A 92 5.65 -0.81 2.30
C ARG A 92 6.66 -0.75 3.43
N LYS A 93 7.88 -1.25 3.17
CA LYS A 93 9.06 -0.76 3.89
C LYS A 93 9.31 0.68 3.43
N ALA A 94 9.68 1.57 4.35
CA ALA A 94 10.02 2.95 4.01
C ALA A 94 11.01 2.94 2.84
N PRO A 95 10.75 3.68 1.74
CA PRO A 95 11.68 3.74 0.63
C PRO A 95 13.00 4.38 1.12
N GLY A 96 14.13 3.68 0.96
CA GLY A 96 15.44 4.21 1.34
C GLY A 96 16.49 3.14 1.63
N ARG A 97 17.75 3.59 1.76
CA ARG A 97 18.85 2.76 2.28
C ARG A 97 18.49 2.32 3.70
N PRO A 98 18.66 1.04 4.06
CA PRO A 98 18.47 0.59 5.44
C PRO A 98 19.23 1.52 6.41
N PRO A 99 18.61 1.93 7.52
CA PRO A 99 19.32 2.68 8.54
C PRO A 99 20.51 1.84 9.04
N ILE A 100 21.54 2.52 9.52
CA ILE A 100 22.67 1.86 10.16
C ILE A 100 22.19 1.28 11.48
N ASP A 101 22.87 0.22 11.93
CA ASP A 101 22.61 -0.37 13.22
C ASP A 101 22.57 0.71 14.32
N PRO A 102 21.47 0.81 15.10
CA PRO A 102 21.35 1.77 16.18
C PRO A 102 22.49 1.72 17.20
N GLU A 103 23.07 0.54 17.43
CA GLU A 103 24.21 0.38 18.34
C GLU A 103 25.47 1.05 17.78
N LEU A 104 25.73 0.88 16.48
CA LEU A 104 26.84 1.53 15.80
C LEU A 104 26.64 3.05 15.75
N GLU A 105 25.40 3.51 15.53
CA GLU A 105 25.06 4.93 15.55
C GLU A 105 25.31 5.54 16.94
N ALA A 106 24.90 4.86 18.01
CA ALA A 106 25.15 5.28 19.38
C ALA A 106 26.65 5.32 19.72
N LEU A 107 27.43 4.36 19.20
CA LEU A 107 28.88 4.33 19.39
C LEU A 107 29.58 5.52 18.71
N VAL A 108 29.19 5.86 17.47
CA VAL A 108 29.70 7.04 16.75
C VAL A 108 29.43 8.32 17.55
N VAL A 109 28.20 8.49 18.05
CA VAL A 109 27.81 9.65 18.86
C VAL A 109 28.63 9.74 20.13
N ARG A 110 28.80 8.62 20.85
CA ARG A 110 29.59 8.57 22.09
C ARG A 110 31.04 8.96 21.85
N MET A 111 31.70 8.35 20.85
CA MET A 111 33.10 8.67 20.50
C MET A 111 33.28 10.15 20.15
N ALA A 112 32.31 10.74 19.45
CA ALA A 112 32.30 12.14 19.09
C ALA A 112 32.10 13.11 20.28
N GLN A 113 31.35 12.70 21.30
CA GLN A 113 31.11 13.48 22.51
C GLN A 113 32.29 13.39 23.48
N GLU A 114 32.84 12.20 23.67
CA GLU A 114 33.99 11.95 24.54
C GLU A 114 35.29 12.52 23.95
N ASN A 115 35.42 12.53 22.62
CA ASN A 115 36.63 12.99 21.92
C ASN A 115 36.32 14.15 20.98
N ARG A 116 36.16 15.36 21.52
CA ARG A 116 35.75 16.55 20.75
C ARG A 116 36.69 16.95 19.61
N SER A 117 37.97 16.59 19.71
CA SER A 117 38.97 16.86 18.66
C SER A 117 38.91 15.88 17.48
N TRP A 118 38.14 14.80 17.58
CA TRP A 118 38.11 13.78 16.56
C TRP A 118 37.22 14.16 15.37
N GLY A 119 37.86 14.32 14.21
CA GLY A 119 37.20 14.45 12.91
C GLY A 119 36.58 13.15 12.42
N TYR A 120 35.82 13.23 11.32
CA TYR A 120 35.07 12.11 10.77
C TYR A 120 35.98 10.93 10.40
N ASP A 121 37.11 11.19 9.73
CA ASP A 121 38.08 10.16 9.35
C ASP A 121 38.68 9.45 10.57
N ARG A 122 38.92 10.20 11.67
CA ARG A 122 39.49 9.62 12.89
C ARG A 122 38.49 8.70 13.59
N ILE A 123 37.21 9.09 13.63
CA ILE A 123 36.14 8.27 14.17
C ILE A 123 35.94 7.01 13.31
N GLY A 124 35.90 7.17 11.98
CA GLY A 124 35.80 6.04 11.04
C GLY A 124 36.97 5.06 11.18
N GLY A 125 38.21 5.56 11.29
CA GLY A 125 39.38 4.72 11.52
C GLY A 125 39.37 3.99 12.87
N ALA A 126 38.89 4.65 13.94
CA ALA A 126 38.76 4.01 15.24
C ALA A 126 37.69 2.89 15.22
N LEU A 127 36.61 3.09 14.46
CA LEU A 127 35.58 2.07 14.25
C LEU A 127 36.07 0.90 13.39
N ALA A 128 36.92 1.17 12.40
CA ALA A 128 37.57 0.12 11.62
C ALA A 128 38.43 -0.81 12.50
N ASN A 129 39.10 -0.27 13.52
CA ASN A 129 39.84 -1.07 14.50
C ASN A 129 38.94 -1.98 15.36
N LEU A 130 37.66 -1.64 15.49
CA LEU A 130 36.64 -2.44 16.18
C LEU A 130 35.89 -3.40 15.25
N GLY A 131 36.28 -3.46 13.97
CA GLY A 131 35.64 -4.32 12.96
C GLY A 131 34.46 -3.68 12.22
N TYR A 132 34.17 -2.40 12.45
CA TYR A 132 33.09 -1.69 11.77
C TYR A 132 33.62 -0.86 10.59
N THR A 133 33.21 -1.21 9.37
CA THR A 133 33.57 -0.46 8.16
C THR A 133 32.48 0.56 7.82
N ILE A 134 32.75 1.85 8.06
CA ILE A 134 31.85 2.95 7.69
C ILE A 134 32.62 4.08 6.99
N SER A 135 31.95 4.81 6.10
CA SER A 135 32.53 5.99 5.47
C SER A 135 32.52 7.21 6.39
N ASP A 136 33.46 8.13 6.20
CA ASP A 136 33.48 9.47 6.79
C ASP A 136 32.16 10.23 6.58
N GLN A 137 31.58 10.13 5.38
CA GLN A 137 30.28 10.72 5.05
C GLN A 137 29.15 10.13 5.89
N THR A 138 29.25 8.84 6.22
CA THR A 138 28.30 8.15 7.09
C THR A 138 28.40 8.68 8.52
N VAL A 139 29.62 8.84 9.04
CA VAL A 139 29.88 9.46 10.35
C VAL A 139 29.31 10.89 10.37
N GLY A 140 29.63 11.70 9.37
CA GLY A 140 29.13 13.08 9.26
C GLY A 140 27.60 13.15 9.23
N ASN A 141 26.94 12.24 8.49
CA ASN A 141 25.48 12.16 8.45
C ASN A 141 24.88 11.80 9.80
N ILE A 142 25.49 10.87 10.55
CA ILE A 142 25.07 10.51 11.90
C ILE A 142 25.19 11.72 12.83
N LEU A 143 26.37 12.33 12.89
CA LEU A 143 26.61 13.47 13.78
C LEU A 143 25.68 14.65 13.47
N LYS A 144 25.43 14.93 12.19
CA LYS A 144 24.46 15.95 11.77
C LYS A 144 23.03 15.66 12.23
N ARG A 145 22.57 14.40 12.16
CA ARG A 145 21.24 14.00 12.66
C ARG A 145 21.09 14.21 14.18
N HIS A 146 22.19 14.01 14.91
CA HIS A 146 22.24 14.23 16.37
C HIS A 146 22.60 15.67 16.77
N GLY A 147 22.68 16.60 15.81
CA GLY A 147 22.99 18.01 16.09
C GLY A 147 24.42 18.26 16.57
N ILE A 148 25.34 17.33 16.32
CA ILE A 148 26.74 17.42 16.74
C ILE A 148 27.55 18.14 15.66
N PRO A 149 28.18 19.30 15.97
CA PRO A 149 28.91 20.07 14.97
C PRO A 149 30.22 19.36 14.54
N PRO A 150 30.83 19.76 13.42
CA PRO A 150 32.12 19.20 12.99
C PRO A 150 33.22 19.44 14.05
N ALA A 151 34.28 18.62 14.03
CA ALA A 151 35.34 18.66 15.05
C ALA A 151 35.98 20.04 15.27
N PRO A 152 36.26 20.86 14.23
CA PRO A 152 36.83 22.19 14.41
C PRO A 152 35.94 23.14 15.24
N GLU A 153 34.62 22.97 15.16
CA GLU A 153 33.65 23.75 15.92
C GLU A 153 33.48 23.17 17.33
N ARG A 154 33.38 21.84 17.46
CA ARG A 154 33.34 21.14 18.76
C ARG A 154 34.50 21.50 19.68
N ARG A 155 35.69 21.67 19.10
CA ARG A 155 36.91 22.04 19.84
C ARG A 155 36.88 23.47 20.39
N LYS A 156 36.16 24.40 19.74
CA LYS A 156 36.12 25.81 20.15
C LYS A 156 35.18 26.06 21.33
N THR A 157 34.21 25.18 21.53
CA THR A 157 33.25 25.29 22.64
C THR A 157 33.84 24.66 23.89
N VAL A 158 34.46 25.46 24.78
CA VAL A 158 34.80 25.04 26.14
C VAL A 158 33.53 25.15 26.98
N THR A 159 33.07 24.04 27.56
CA THR A 159 31.93 24.12 28.47
C THR A 159 32.38 24.71 29.80
N TRP A 160 31.50 25.45 30.49
CA TRP A 160 31.79 26.00 31.82
C TRP A 160 32.31 24.94 32.81
N ARG A 161 31.80 23.70 32.70
CA ARG A 161 32.24 22.57 33.51
C ARG A 161 33.70 22.18 33.27
N GLU A 162 34.14 22.17 32.01
CA GLU A 162 35.55 21.90 31.66
C GLU A 162 36.45 23.08 32.03
N PHE A 163 35.97 24.30 31.86
CA PHE A 163 36.70 25.49 32.29
C PHE A 163 37.03 25.44 33.79
N ILE A 164 36.05 25.10 34.62
CA ILE A 164 36.19 24.91 36.08
C ILE A 164 37.07 23.70 36.43
N HIS A 165 37.19 22.71 35.55
CA HIS A 165 38.03 21.54 35.83
C HIS A 165 39.51 21.77 35.47
N ILE A 166 39.78 22.69 34.56
CA ILE A 166 41.12 23.03 34.07
C ILE A 166 41.78 24.14 34.93
N HIS A 167 40.98 25.00 35.59
CA HIS A 167 41.44 26.10 36.45
C HIS A 167 41.10 25.83 37.92
#